data_AF-A0A429SWU5-F1
#
_entry.id   AF-A0A429SWU5-F1
#
_cell.length_a   1.000
_cell.length_b   1.000
_cell.length_c   1.000
_cell.angle_alpha   90.00
_cell.angle_beta   90.00
_cell.angle_gamma   90.00
#
_symmetry.space_group_name_H-M   'P 1'
#
loop_
_entity.id
_entity.type
_entity.pdbx_description
1 polymer ?
#
loop_
_entity_poly.entity_id
_entity_poly.type
_entity_poly.pdbx_seq_one_letter_code
_entity_poly.pdbx_strand_id
1 'polypeptide(L)'
;GRTAAGSGGGRRGAAPDLTELLPQWLAAAARHGYRAPSALVPALLDAARARTDLRPQALALAGARGLWLARLNPEWRFALRGGAGGGGELPDPADGEAVARLWEEGLFAERVALLGAVRAHDPAAAPRLLATTWATERAEDRLMFLDSLRSGLSEGDEPFLEAALGDRSRNVRATAAELLSALPASALAGRMAERALACVGPEAVVPPAECDAGMLRDGVVKRPPAGRGERAWWLGQLVESAPLSCWRDRFGGLSPAEIVALPVAEGWAEEIHAAWCRAAVRQRDALWSKALLGPASAPPAAGPGTASLAERAKLLETLTERERAAWVAEFVRAHGLSEAFQLLGVCLVPWAGELGRAVVDALDAAREAGSYPWSFSGVMGLAERCLDPAEADRLEALTAAAQDPPEASPGAAAYWAEAFQRLVATLRLRGAMLAELAPPA
;
A
#
# COMPACT_ATOMS: atom_id res chain seq x y z
N GLY A 1 -2.42 38.68 -13.77
CA GLY A 1 -2.61 39.16 -12.39
C GLY A 1 -2.21 38.03 -11.45
N ARG A 2 -1.32 38.31 -10.49
CA ARG A 2 -0.83 37.32 -9.53
C ARG A 2 -1.86 37.14 -8.42
N THR A 3 -2.37 35.92 -8.24
CA THR A 3 -3.04 35.50 -7.00
C THR A 3 -2.20 34.40 -6.39
N ALA A 4 -1.39 34.78 -5.40
CA ALA A 4 -0.82 33.85 -4.44
C ALA A 4 -1.95 33.35 -3.54
N ALA A 5 -2.25 32.05 -3.60
CA ALA A 5 -3.11 31.40 -2.62
C ALA A 5 -2.27 31.12 -1.38
N GLY A 6 -2.37 32.02 -0.38
CA GLY A 6 -1.90 31.74 0.97
C GLY A 6 -2.76 30.65 1.60
N SER A 7 -2.10 29.71 2.29
CA SER A 7 -2.69 28.69 3.14
C SER A 7 -3.28 29.30 4.42
N GLY A 8 -4.30 30.15 4.26
CA GLY A 8 -5.07 30.72 5.37
C GLY A 8 -6.26 29.82 5.69
N GLY A 9 -6.43 29.46 6.97
CA GLY A 9 -7.59 28.74 7.50
C GLY A 9 -8.89 29.57 7.43
N GLY A 10 -9.34 29.86 6.21
CA GLY A 10 -10.66 30.41 5.93
C GLY A 10 -11.71 29.30 5.90
N ARG A 11 -12.94 29.63 6.33
CA ARG A 11 -14.11 28.74 6.27
C ARG A 11 -14.27 28.20 4.84
N ARG A 12 -14.10 26.89 4.65
CA ARG A 12 -14.30 26.23 3.36
C ARG A 12 -15.79 26.26 3.02
N GLY A 13 -16.17 27.08 2.04
CA GLY A 13 -17.56 27.18 1.56
C GLY A 13 -18.04 25.92 0.83
N ALA A 14 -19.26 25.98 0.27
CA ALA A 14 -19.91 24.86 -0.43
C ALA A 14 -19.36 24.52 -1.82
N ALA A 15 -18.35 25.25 -2.32
CA ALA A 15 -17.76 25.03 -3.64
C ALA A 15 -16.86 23.77 -3.67
N PRO A 16 -16.82 23.02 -4.78
CA PRO A 16 -15.98 21.83 -4.90
C PRO A 16 -14.48 22.18 -4.89
N ASP A 17 -13.65 21.30 -4.31
CA ASP A 17 -12.20 21.48 -4.28
C ASP A 17 -11.55 20.99 -5.58
N LEU A 18 -11.52 21.86 -6.59
CA LEU A 18 -10.92 21.58 -7.89
C LEU A 18 -9.42 21.21 -7.82
N THR A 19 -8.71 21.68 -6.79
CA THR A 19 -7.27 21.44 -6.65
C THR A 19 -7.01 19.99 -6.26
N GLU A 20 -7.88 19.40 -5.45
CA GLU A 20 -7.81 18.00 -5.03
C GLU A 20 -8.24 17.02 -6.14
N LEU A 21 -9.04 17.46 -7.12
CA LEU A 21 -9.50 16.62 -8.23
C LEU A 21 -8.52 16.51 -9.40
N LEU A 22 -7.59 17.47 -9.55
CA LEU A 22 -6.63 17.47 -10.66
C LEU A 22 -5.77 16.18 -10.76
N PRO A 23 -5.21 15.61 -9.68
CA PRO A 23 -4.53 14.31 -9.75
C PRO A 23 -5.41 13.20 -10.33
N GLN A 24 -6.68 13.16 -9.92
CA GLN A 24 -7.64 12.16 -10.38
C GLN A 24 -7.99 12.36 -11.85
N TRP A 25 -8.20 13.60 -12.28
CA TRP A 25 -8.43 13.93 -13.69
C TRP A 25 -7.26 13.46 -14.57
N LEU A 26 -6.03 13.80 -14.18
CA LEU A 26 -4.82 13.42 -14.93
C LEU A 26 -4.65 11.90 -15.02
N ALA A 27 -4.85 11.20 -13.90
CA ALA A 27 -4.79 9.74 -13.87
C ALA A 27 -5.89 9.10 -14.73
N ALA A 28 -7.12 9.62 -14.70
CA ALA A 28 -8.22 9.13 -15.52
C ALA A 28 -7.92 9.32 -17.01
N ALA A 29 -7.47 10.51 -17.42
CA ALA A 29 -7.11 10.79 -18.81
C ALA A 29 -5.93 9.93 -19.29
N ALA A 30 -4.93 9.70 -18.44
CA ALA A 30 -3.77 8.88 -18.77
C ALA A 30 -4.14 7.41 -19.02
N ARG A 31 -5.09 6.85 -18.26
CA ARG A 31 -5.59 5.47 -18.47
C ARG A 31 -6.22 5.26 -19.86
N HIS A 32 -6.83 6.31 -20.42
CA HIS A 32 -7.36 6.28 -21.78
C HIS A 32 -6.31 6.61 -22.85
N GLY A 33 -5.05 6.81 -22.46
CA GLY A 33 -3.96 7.13 -23.38
C GLY A 33 -4.03 8.54 -23.98
N TYR A 34 -4.84 9.43 -23.40
CA TYR A 34 -5.00 10.78 -23.92
C TYR A 34 -3.71 11.60 -23.86
N ARG A 35 -3.70 12.69 -24.63
CA ARG A 35 -2.63 13.69 -24.65
C ARG A 35 -3.24 15.06 -24.43
N ALA A 36 -2.51 15.90 -23.70
CA ALA A 36 -2.93 17.28 -23.49
C ALA A 36 -2.92 18.02 -24.84
N PRO A 37 -3.95 18.84 -25.14
CA PRO A 37 -3.89 19.80 -26.23
C PRO A 37 -2.59 20.63 -26.15
N SER A 38 -1.96 20.87 -27.29
CA SER A 38 -0.62 21.51 -27.36
C SER A 38 -0.56 22.83 -26.59
N ALA A 39 -1.63 23.63 -26.65
CA ALA A 39 -1.74 24.91 -25.96
C ALA A 39 -1.76 24.80 -24.43
N LEU A 40 -2.16 23.65 -23.87
CA LEU A 40 -2.24 23.42 -22.42
C LEU A 40 -0.97 22.81 -21.83
N VAL A 41 -0.05 22.33 -22.66
CA VAL A 41 1.19 21.69 -22.20
C VAL A 41 2.04 22.60 -21.28
N PRO A 42 2.24 23.91 -21.57
CA PRO A 42 2.96 24.78 -20.65
C PRO A 42 2.31 24.88 -19.26
N ALA A 43 0.99 25.06 -19.20
CA ALA A 43 0.25 25.13 -17.93
C ALA A 43 0.33 23.80 -17.15
N LEU A 44 0.29 22.67 -17.86
CA LEU A 44 0.46 21.35 -17.27
C LEU A 44 1.87 21.15 -16.69
N LEU A 45 2.91 21.62 -17.38
CA LEU A 45 4.29 21.60 -16.86
C LEU A 45 4.47 22.52 -15.66
N ASP A 46 3.85 23.70 -15.66
CA ASP A 46 3.87 24.60 -14.50
C ASP A 46 3.13 24.01 -13.29
N ALA A 47 2.01 23.33 -13.50
CA ALA A 47 1.32 22.59 -12.44
C ALA A 47 2.20 21.47 -11.85
N ALA A 48 2.86 20.68 -12.71
CA ALA A 48 3.79 19.62 -12.30
C ALA A 48 5.08 20.15 -11.65
N ARG A 49 5.49 21.38 -11.97
CA ARG A 49 6.58 22.09 -11.29
C ARG A 49 6.18 22.43 -9.86
N ALA A 50 4.99 23.01 -9.69
CA ALA A 50 4.46 23.42 -8.39
C ALA A 50 4.09 22.23 -7.49
N ARG A 51 3.66 21.11 -8.08
CA ARG A 51 3.17 19.92 -7.37
C ARG A 51 3.82 18.64 -7.89
N THR A 52 4.78 18.12 -7.12
CA THR A 52 5.58 16.94 -7.47
C THR A 52 4.72 15.68 -7.65
N ASP A 53 3.64 15.54 -6.90
CA ASP A 53 2.67 14.42 -6.97
C ASP A 53 2.01 14.31 -8.35
N LEU A 54 1.86 15.42 -9.08
CA LEU A 54 1.25 15.43 -10.41
C LEU A 54 2.21 14.99 -11.52
N ARG A 55 3.53 15.00 -11.28
CA ARG A 55 4.54 14.86 -12.34
C ARG A 55 4.37 13.60 -13.18
N PRO A 56 4.18 12.39 -12.63
CA PRO A 56 4.12 11.18 -13.46
C PRO A 56 2.99 11.27 -14.51
N GLN A 57 1.77 11.60 -14.07
CA GLN A 57 0.60 11.67 -14.95
C GLN A 57 0.63 12.91 -15.86
N ALA A 58 1.10 14.05 -15.35
CA ALA A 58 1.24 15.26 -16.14
C ALA A 58 2.26 15.08 -17.29
N LEU A 59 3.39 14.42 -17.03
CA LEU A 59 4.39 14.14 -18.05
C LEU A 59 3.90 13.11 -19.07
N ALA A 60 3.14 12.10 -18.64
CA ALA A 60 2.50 11.14 -19.54
C ALA A 60 1.56 11.83 -20.53
N LEU A 61 0.73 12.78 -20.05
CA LEU A 61 -0.16 13.56 -20.91
C LEU A 61 0.57 14.57 -21.79
N ALA A 62 1.65 15.18 -21.29
CA ALA A 62 2.45 16.14 -22.04
C ALA A 62 3.24 15.49 -23.20
N GLY A 63 3.65 14.23 -23.03
CA GLY A 63 4.32 13.41 -24.03
C GLY A 63 5.58 14.06 -24.61
N ALA A 64 5.89 13.71 -25.86
CA ALA A 64 7.09 14.20 -26.55
C ALA A 64 7.17 15.73 -26.63
N ARG A 65 6.03 16.42 -26.74
CA ARG A 65 5.97 17.89 -26.79
C ARG A 65 6.35 18.51 -25.45
N GLY A 66 5.92 17.92 -24.33
CA GLY A 66 6.34 18.34 -23.00
C GLY A 66 7.85 18.21 -22.79
N LEU A 67 8.41 17.07 -23.22
CA LEU A 67 9.86 16.85 -23.18
C LEU A 67 10.63 17.84 -24.06
N TRP A 68 10.13 18.11 -25.27
CA TRP A 68 10.72 19.11 -26.16
C TRP A 68 10.70 20.51 -25.53
N LEU A 69 9.56 20.94 -24.99
CA LEU A 69 9.44 22.22 -24.28
C LEU A 69 10.38 22.30 -23.07
N ALA A 70 10.53 21.21 -22.32
CA ALA A 70 11.40 21.16 -21.15
C ALA A 70 12.90 21.31 -21.49
N ARG A 71 13.32 21.02 -22.73
CA ARG A 71 14.69 21.30 -23.20
C ARG A 71 14.91 22.79 -23.46
N LEU A 72 13.85 23.55 -23.72
CA LEU A 72 13.90 24.98 -24.04
C LEU A 72 13.71 25.90 -22.82
N ASN A 73 13.19 25.36 -21.70
CA ASN A 73 12.91 26.14 -20.49
C ASN A 73 13.54 25.48 -19.25
N PRO A 74 14.55 26.12 -18.62
CA PRO A 74 15.21 25.60 -17.42
C PRO A 74 14.28 25.27 -16.24
N GLU A 75 13.16 26.00 -16.11
CA GLU A 75 12.17 25.79 -15.04
C GLU A 75 11.48 24.43 -15.12
N TRP A 76 11.45 23.82 -16.31
CA TRP A 76 10.83 22.52 -16.55
C TRP A 76 11.84 21.38 -16.62
N ARG A 77 13.11 21.60 -16.21
CA ARG A 77 14.16 20.57 -16.23
C ARG A 77 13.80 19.31 -15.43
N PHE A 78 12.87 19.39 -14.48
CA PHE A 78 12.35 18.21 -13.76
C PHE A 78 11.67 17.20 -14.69
N ALA A 79 11.06 17.65 -15.79
CA ALA A 79 10.41 16.80 -16.78
C ALA A 79 11.41 15.87 -17.48
N LEU A 80 12.67 16.32 -17.58
CA LEU A 80 13.78 15.56 -18.13
C LEU A 80 14.40 14.57 -17.11
N ARG A 81 14.08 14.72 -15.82
CA ARG A 81 14.61 13.88 -14.72
C ARG A 81 13.59 12.87 -14.20
N GLY A 82 12.29 13.09 -14.42
CA GLY A 82 11.20 12.48 -13.64
C GLY A 82 10.15 11.72 -14.44
N GLY A 83 10.42 11.32 -15.69
CA GLY A 83 9.58 10.34 -16.35
C GLY A 83 9.91 8.93 -15.85
N ALA A 84 8.93 8.04 -15.83
CA ALA A 84 9.16 6.63 -16.19
C ALA A 84 9.60 6.57 -17.68
N GLY A 85 10.73 7.22 -17.94
CA GLY A 85 11.03 7.97 -19.16
C GLY A 85 12.12 9.03 -18.94
N GLY A 86 12.90 8.94 -17.86
CA GLY A 86 14.24 9.50 -17.77
C GLY A 86 15.21 8.73 -18.66
N GLY A 87 14.81 8.54 -19.91
CA GLY A 87 15.50 7.70 -20.85
C GLY A 87 16.19 8.53 -21.93
N GLY A 88 17.46 8.22 -22.16
CA GLY A 88 17.66 7.55 -23.45
C GLY A 88 16.66 6.39 -23.49
N GLU A 89 15.84 6.31 -24.54
CA GLU A 89 14.88 5.22 -24.76
C GLU A 89 15.43 3.92 -24.15
N LEU A 90 14.78 3.40 -23.10
CA LEU A 90 15.24 2.15 -22.50
C LEU A 90 15.34 1.16 -23.66
N PRO A 91 16.44 0.40 -23.76
CA PRO A 91 16.59 -0.53 -24.85
C PRO A 91 15.43 -1.52 -24.83
N ASP A 92 15.07 -2.03 -26.00
CA ASP A 92 14.19 -3.18 -26.08
C ASP A 92 14.78 -4.28 -25.19
N PRO A 93 14.04 -4.82 -24.19
CA PRO A 93 14.53 -5.90 -23.35
C PRO A 93 14.97 -7.15 -24.14
N ALA A 94 14.52 -7.32 -25.38
CA ALA A 94 14.97 -8.38 -26.28
C ALA A 94 16.34 -8.10 -26.93
N ASP A 95 16.81 -6.84 -26.95
CA ASP A 95 18.14 -6.45 -27.44
C ASP A 95 19.18 -6.63 -26.33
N GLY A 96 19.72 -7.85 -26.24
CA GLY A 96 20.70 -8.21 -25.23
C GLY A 96 21.98 -7.35 -25.24
N GLU A 97 22.40 -6.82 -26.40
CA GLU A 97 23.60 -5.98 -26.48
C GLU A 97 23.33 -4.58 -25.90
N ALA A 98 22.18 -3.99 -26.26
CA ALA A 98 21.79 -2.70 -25.74
C ALA A 98 21.47 -2.75 -24.24
N VAL A 99 20.86 -3.86 -23.76
CA VAL A 99 20.68 -4.14 -22.34
C VAL A 99 22.03 -4.23 -21.62
N ALA A 100 22.99 -5.00 -22.14
CA ALA A 100 24.31 -5.14 -21.53
C ALA A 100 25.06 -3.79 -21.45
N ARG A 101 25.02 -3.00 -22.53
CA ARG A 101 25.65 -1.68 -22.58
C ARG A 101 25.07 -0.72 -21.54
N LEU A 102 23.74 -0.62 -21.46
CA LEU A 102 23.10 0.22 -20.45
C LEU A 102 23.36 -0.30 -19.03
N TRP A 103 23.47 -1.61 -18.84
CA TRP A 103 23.79 -2.18 -17.53
C TRP A 103 25.22 -1.83 -17.06
N GLU A 104 26.19 -1.85 -17.97
CA GLU A 104 27.61 -1.59 -17.66
C GLU A 104 27.92 -0.09 -17.55
N GLU A 105 27.35 0.73 -18.43
CA GLU A 105 27.69 2.16 -18.56
C GLU A 105 26.67 3.09 -17.89
N GLY A 106 25.46 2.59 -17.64
CA GLY A 106 24.34 3.38 -17.16
C GLY A 106 24.47 3.83 -15.71
N LEU A 107 23.82 4.95 -15.41
CA LEU A 107 23.68 5.43 -14.05
C LEU A 107 22.84 4.45 -13.23
N PHE A 108 23.02 4.46 -11.91
CA PHE A 108 22.30 3.58 -10.99
C PHE A 108 20.77 3.58 -11.21
N ALA A 109 20.16 4.76 -11.40
CA ALA A 109 18.73 4.87 -11.64
C ALA A 109 18.29 4.26 -12.99
N GLU A 110 19.12 4.38 -14.02
CA GLU A 110 18.87 3.76 -15.34
C GLU A 110 18.99 2.24 -15.24
N ARG A 111 19.95 1.73 -14.47
CA ARG A 111 20.11 0.30 -14.19
C ARG A 111 18.93 -0.28 -13.44
N VAL A 112 18.40 0.41 -12.42
CA VAL A 112 17.19 -0.02 -11.70
C VAL A 112 15.97 -0.03 -12.63
N ALA A 113 15.81 0.99 -13.47
CA ALA A 113 14.72 1.04 -14.45
C ALA A 113 14.85 -0.08 -15.51
N LEU A 114 16.05 -0.32 -16.02
CA LEU A 114 16.36 -1.41 -16.94
C LEU A 114 16.05 -2.77 -16.33
N LEU A 115 16.46 -3.00 -15.07
CA LEU A 115 16.19 -4.25 -14.37
C LEU A 115 14.69 -4.52 -14.25
N GLY A 116 13.89 -3.48 -13.96
CA GLY A 116 12.43 -3.56 -13.98
C GLY A 116 11.86 -3.91 -15.36
N ALA A 117 12.39 -3.31 -16.43
CA ALA A 117 11.97 -3.58 -17.81
C ALA A 117 12.34 -5.00 -18.26
N VAL A 118 13.58 -5.44 -18.00
CA VAL A 118 14.05 -6.81 -18.27
C VAL A 118 13.19 -7.82 -17.53
N ARG A 119 12.89 -7.57 -16.25
CA ARG A 119 12.08 -8.47 -15.43
C ARG A 119 10.62 -8.59 -15.91
N ALA A 120 10.05 -7.50 -16.40
CA ALA A 120 8.70 -7.53 -16.99
C ALA A 120 8.64 -8.37 -18.28
N HIS A 121 9.77 -8.52 -18.98
CA HIS A 121 9.90 -9.31 -20.20
C HIS A 121 10.30 -10.77 -19.94
N ASP A 122 11.42 -10.98 -19.23
CA ASP A 122 11.94 -12.28 -18.78
C ASP A 122 12.32 -12.19 -17.29
N PRO A 123 11.46 -12.69 -16.38
CA PRO A 123 11.72 -12.65 -14.94
C PRO A 123 13.06 -13.29 -14.54
N ALA A 124 13.50 -14.33 -15.26
CA ALA A 124 14.74 -15.05 -14.98
C ALA A 124 16.00 -14.36 -15.54
N ALA A 125 15.85 -13.39 -16.46
CA ALA A 125 16.99 -12.58 -16.93
C ALA A 125 17.49 -11.60 -15.86
N ALA A 126 16.60 -11.07 -15.02
CA ALA A 126 16.97 -10.06 -14.03
C ALA A 126 18.00 -10.58 -12.99
N PRO A 127 17.82 -11.74 -12.31
CA PRO A 127 18.84 -12.29 -11.41
C PRO A 127 20.16 -12.63 -12.12
N ARG A 128 20.10 -13.09 -13.38
CA ARG A 128 21.31 -13.34 -14.18
C ARG A 128 22.09 -12.06 -14.44
N LEU A 129 21.39 -10.98 -14.79
CA LEU A 129 21.99 -9.66 -14.99
C LEU A 129 22.58 -9.10 -13.69
N LEU A 130 21.89 -9.26 -12.56
CA LEU A 130 22.43 -8.89 -11.26
C LEU A 130 23.71 -9.64 -10.90
N ALA A 131 23.74 -10.95 -11.18
CA ALA A 131 24.88 -11.79 -10.86
C ALA A 131 26.18 -11.37 -11.58
N THR A 132 26.09 -10.69 -12.74
CA THR A 132 27.29 -10.29 -13.51
C THR A 132 28.12 -9.22 -12.80
N THR A 133 27.48 -8.30 -12.06
CA THR A 133 28.18 -7.21 -11.35
C THR A 133 28.09 -7.31 -9.83
N TRP A 134 27.33 -8.26 -9.28
CA TRP A 134 27.05 -8.35 -7.84
C TRP A 134 28.28 -8.24 -6.93
N ALA A 135 29.40 -8.86 -7.32
CA ALA A 135 30.63 -8.85 -6.52
C ALA A 135 31.32 -7.48 -6.45
N THR A 136 31.12 -6.61 -7.45
CA THR A 136 31.74 -5.29 -7.54
C THR A 136 30.83 -4.17 -7.01
N GLU A 137 29.53 -4.43 -6.89
CA GLU A 137 28.57 -3.46 -6.37
C GLU A 137 28.81 -3.10 -4.89
N ARG A 138 28.47 -1.85 -4.55
CA ARG A 138 28.49 -1.39 -3.16
C ARG A 138 27.33 -2.01 -2.38
N ALA A 139 27.44 -2.06 -1.05
CA ALA A 139 26.40 -2.67 -0.21
C ALA A 139 25.02 -1.98 -0.33
N GLU A 140 25.01 -0.66 -0.50
CA GLU A 140 23.79 0.14 -0.69
C GLU A 140 23.11 -0.18 -2.03
N ASP A 141 23.88 -0.21 -3.11
CA ASP A 141 23.37 -0.52 -4.45
C ASP A 141 22.80 -1.94 -4.52
N ARG A 142 23.50 -2.92 -3.91
CA ARG A 142 23.03 -4.30 -3.76
C ARG A 142 21.70 -4.40 -3.02
N LEU A 143 21.53 -3.63 -1.95
CA LEU A 143 20.29 -3.59 -1.19
C LEU A 143 19.13 -3.08 -2.06
N MET A 144 19.36 -1.99 -2.80
CA MET A 144 18.36 -1.41 -3.70
C MET A 144 18.02 -2.33 -4.88
N PHE A 145 19.01 -3.06 -5.42
CA PHE A 145 18.77 -4.06 -6.45
C PHE A 145 17.95 -5.24 -5.93
N LEU A 146 18.21 -5.75 -4.72
CA LEU A 146 17.36 -6.78 -4.10
C LEU A 146 15.94 -6.27 -3.89
N ASP A 147 15.78 -5.03 -3.41
CA ASP A 147 14.46 -4.44 -3.20
C ASP A 147 13.62 -4.41 -4.48
N SER A 148 14.26 -4.19 -5.64
CA SER A 148 13.58 -4.22 -6.94
C SER A 148 13.00 -5.60 -7.31
N LEU A 149 13.54 -6.71 -6.78
CA LEU A 149 13.05 -8.07 -7.05
C LEU A 149 11.71 -8.35 -6.36
N ARG A 150 11.30 -7.55 -5.35
CA ARG A 150 9.99 -7.68 -4.69
C ARG A 150 8.84 -7.66 -5.68
N SER A 151 8.95 -6.81 -6.70
CA SER A 151 7.98 -6.76 -7.79
C SER A 151 8.20 -7.95 -8.71
N GLY A 152 7.20 -8.83 -8.81
CA GLY A 152 7.31 -10.04 -9.66
C GLY A 152 8.24 -11.12 -9.09
N LEU A 153 8.45 -11.16 -7.77
CA LEU A 153 9.19 -12.22 -7.09
C LEU A 153 8.70 -13.61 -7.51
N SER A 154 9.64 -14.50 -7.84
CA SER A 154 9.37 -15.82 -8.39
C SER A 154 10.37 -16.85 -7.88
N GLU A 155 10.07 -18.14 -8.05
CA GLU A 155 10.98 -19.25 -7.70
C GLU A 155 12.31 -19.18 -8.46
N GLY A 156 12.33 -18.59 -9.66
CA GLY A 156 13.56 -18.40 -10.44
C GLY A 156 14.59 -17.48 -9.77
N ASP A 157 14.17 -16.66 -8.79
CA ASP A 157 15.06 -15.78 -8.03
C ASP A 157 15.81 -16.52 -6.91
N GLU A 158 15.33 -17.70 -6.49
CA GLU A 158 15.83 -18.42 -5.31
C GLU A 158 17.34 -18.70 -5.36
N PRO A 159 17.93 -19.23 -6.45
CA PRO A 159 19.37 -19.53 -6.47
C PRO A 159 20.25 -18.29 -6.21
N PHE A 160 19.83 -17.13 -6.75
CA PHE A 160 20.54 -15.86 -6.54
C PHE A 160 20.36 -15.36 -5.10
N LEU A 161 19.15 -15.43 -4.56
CA LEU A 161 18.86 -14.99 -3.20
C LEU A 161 19.54 -15.86 -2.13
N GLU A 162 19.61 -17.19 -2.33
CA GLU A 162 20.34 -18.10 -1.44
C GLU A 162 21.86 -17.81 -1.44
N ALA A 163 22.43 -17.44 -2.58
CA ALA A 163 23.81 -16.96 -2.64
C ALA A 163 23.97 -15.63 -1.89
N ALA A 164 22.99 -14.72 -1.99
CA ALA A 164 23.00 -13.43 -1.30
C ALA A 164 22.89 -13.54 0.24
N LEU A 165 22.43 -14.67 0.80
CA LEU A 165 22.54 -14.95 2.24
C LEU A 165 24.00 -15.03 2.73
N GLY A 166 24.96 -15.24 1.82
CA GLY A 166 26.40 -15.19 2.12
C GLY A 166 27.00 -13.78 2.12
N ASP A 167 26.22 -12.72 1.86
CA ASP A 167 26.74 -11.37 1.71
C ASP A 167 27.40 -10.84 3.00
N ARG A 168 28.48 -10.05 2.87
CA ARG A 168 29.13 -9.37 3.99
C ARG A 168 28.21 -8.39 4.73
N SER A 169 27.29 -7.73 4.02
CA SER A 169 26.37 -6.75 4.58
C SER A 169 25.19 -7.43 5.26
N ARG A 170 24.96 -7.11 6.53
CA ARG A 170 23.79 -7.61 7.29
C ARG A 170 22.46 -7.25 6.63
N ASN A 171 22.34 -6.02 6.10
CA ASN A 171 21.08 -5.57 5.50
C ASN A 171 20.79 -6.32 4.19
N VAL A 172 21.83 -6.61 3.40
CA VAL A 172 21.69 -7.41 2.16
C VAL A 172 21.23 -8.83 2.50
N ARG A 173 21.84 -9.48 3.51
CA ARG A 173 21.40 -10.81 3.98
C ARG A 173 19.96 -10.80 4.49
N ALA A 174 19.59 -9.80 5.28
CA ALA A 174 18.25 -9.67 5.83
C ALA A 174 17.20 -9.51 4.72
N THR A 175 17.45 -8.67 3.72
CA THR A 175 16.54 -8.51 2.58
C THR A 175 16.47 -9.77 1.71
N ALA A 176 17.59 -10.46 1.47
CA ALA A 176 17.58 -11.74 0.77
C ALA A 176 16.75 -12.80 1.51
N ALA A 177 16.92 -12.92 2.83
CA ALA A 177 16.14 -13.82 3.68
C ALA A 177 14.65 -13.46 3.71
N GLU A 178 14.33 -12.17 3.72
CA GLU A 178 12.94 -11.69 3.67
C GLU A 178 12.26 -12.06 2.34
N LEU A 179 12.97 -11.89 1.22
CA LEU A 179 12.47 -12.29 -0.10
C LEU A 179 12.30 -13.81 -0.20
N LEU A 180 13.26 -14.59 0.28
CA LEU A 180 13.14 -16.06 0.31
C LEU A 180 11.98 -16.51 1.20
N SER A 181 11.75 -15.87 2.34
CA SER A 181 10.60 -16.14 3.22
C SER A 181 9.24 -15.79 2.58
N ALA A 182 9.23 -14.98 1.52
CA ALA A 182 8.03 -14.72 0.72
C ALA A 182 7.76 -15.80 -0.34
N LEU A 183 8.70 -16.73 -0.55
CA LEU A 183 8.58 -17.91 -1.41
C LEU A 183 8.40 -19.16 -0.52
N PRO A 184 7.16 -19.64 -0.30
CA PRO A 184 6.90 -20.71 0.67
C PRO A 184 7.60 -22.04 0.37
N ALA A 185 7.97 -22.28 -0.89
CA ALA A 185 8.69 -23.45 -1.35
C ALA A 185 10.22 -23.33 -1.27
N SER A 186 10.75 -22.16 -0.90
CA SER A 186 12.20 -21.96 -0.86
C SER A 186 12.89 -22.81 0.21
N ALA A 187 14.15 -23.13 -0.02
CA ALA A 187 14.98 -23.85 0.93
C ALA A 187 15.08 -23.11 2.28
N LEU A 188 15.15 -21.77 2.27
CA LEU A 188 15.12 -20.98 3.50
C LEU A 188 13.78 -21.11 4.22
N ALA A 189 12.65 -21.04 3.52
CA ALA A 189 11.33 -21.23 4.13
C ALA A 189 11.22 -22.61 4.79
N GLY A 190 11.73 -23.66 4.15
CA GLY A 190 11.83 -25.01 4.74
C GLY A 190 12.66 -25.03 6.04
N ARG A 191 13.86 -24.44 6.02
CA ARG A 191 14.71 -24.33 7.22
C ARG A 191 14.08 -23.49 8.34
N MET A 192 13.26 -22.49 8.00
CA MET A 192 12.51 -21.69 8.96
C MET A 192 11.33 -22.48 9.53
N ALA A 193 10.64 -23.29 8.71
CA ALA A 193 9.59 -24.20 9.15
C ALA A 193 10.13 -25.18 10.19
N GLU A 194 11.23 -25.87 9.90
CA GLU A 194 11.84 -26.84 10.82
C GLU A 194 12.12 -26.21 12.20
N ARG A 195 12.73 -25.03 12.23
CA ARG A 195 13.04 -24.30 13.47
C ARG A 195 11.78 -23.83 14.19
N ALA A 196 10.80 -23.27 13.45
CA ALA A 196 9.56 -22.77 14.04
C ALA A 196 8.70 -23.90 14.63
N LEU A 197 8.62 -25.05 13.95
CA LEU A 197 7.87 -26.22 14.40
C LEU A 197 8.52 -26.94 15.60
N ALA A 198 9.85 -26.85 15.73
CA ALA A 198 10.55 -27.28 16.93
C ALA A 198 10.22 -26.39 18.14
N CYS A 199 9.89 -25.12 17.91
CA CYS A 199 9.54 -24.17 18.98
C CYS A 199 8.05 -24.12 19.30
N VAL A 200 7.17 -24.37 18.34
CA VAL A 200 5.73 -24.23 18.49
C VAL A 200 5.05 -25.58 18.25
N GLY A 201 4.44 -26.11 19.30
CA GLY A 201 3.66 -27.34 19.25
C GLY A 201 2.24 -27.16 19.79
N PRO A 202 1.40 -28.21 19.65
CA PRO A 202 0.02 -28.21 20.15
C PRO A 202 -0.12 -27.90 21.64
N GLU A 203 0.85 -28.33 22.46
CA GLU A 203 0.75 -28.25 23.91
C GLU A 203 1.70 -27.23 24.54
N ALA A 204 2.70 -26.75 23.80
CA ALA A 204 3.75 -25.91 24.37
C ALA A 204 4.44 -25.01 23.33
N VAL A 205 4.92 -23.87 23.82
CA VAL A 205 5.83 -22.97 23.10
C VAL A 205 7.18 -22.99 23.82
N VAL A 206 8.21 -23.45 23.13
CA VAL A 206 9.60 -23.52 23.61
C VAL A 206 10.48 -22.68 22.69
N PRO A 207 10.70 -21.40 23.01
CA PRO A 207 11.50 -20.51 22.18
C PRO A 207 12.95 -21.02 21.99
N PRO A 208 13.68 -20.55 20.97
CA PRO A 208 15.10 -20.88 20.80
C PRO A 208 15.92 -20.50 22.04
N ALA A 209 16.89 -21.35 22.39
CA ALA A 209 17.82 -21.09 23.50
C ALA A 209 18.89 -20.05 23.14
N GLU A 210 19.31 -20.03 21.88
CA GLU A 210 20.29 -19.10 21.34
C GLU A 210 19.97 -18.78 19.88
N CYS A 211 20.62 -17.74 19.35
CA CYS A 211 20.66 -17.44 17.92
C CYS A 211 22.01 -17.92 17.36
N ASP A 212 21.99 -19.07 16.71
CA ASP A 212 23.15 -19.76 16.15
C ASP A 212 23.65 -19.15 14.82
N ALA A 213 24.76 -19.67 14.29
CA ALA A 213 25.35 -19.18 13.05
C ALA A 213 24.45 -19.43 11.81
N GLY A 214 23.66 -20.50 11.81
CA GLY A 214 22.70 -20.80 10.74
C GLY A 214 21.53 -19.81 10.73
N MET A 215 21.01 -19.47 11.90
CA MET A 215 19.99 -18.43 12.08
C MET A 215 20.52 -17.07 11.59
N LEU A 216 21.77 -16.71 11.94
CA LEU A 216 22.40 -15.47 11.46
C LEU A 216 22.58 -15.43 9.94
N ARG A 217 22.92 -16.57 9.31
CA ARG A 217 23.00 -16.71 7.85
C ARG A 217 21.62 -16.52 7.22
N ASP A 218 20.61 -17.17 7.79
CA ASP A 218 19.22 -17.13 7.32
C ASP A 218 18.48 -15.83 7.70
N GLY A 219 19.21 -14.77 8.06
CA GLY A 219 18.66 -13.43 8.24
C GLY A 219 18.08 -13.12 9.62
N VAL A 220 18.13 -14.05 10.58
CA VAL A 220 17.66 -13.80 11.95
C VAL A 220 18.56 -12.76 12.62
N VAL A 221 17.95 -11.67 13.07
CA VAL A 221 18.64 -10.61 13.80
C VAL A 221 18.83 -11.05 15.25
N LYS A 222 20.09 -11.08 15.69
CA LYS A 222 20.43 -11.52 17.05
C LYS A 222 19.96 -10.57 18.15
N ARG A 223 20.19 -9.26 18.00
CA ARG A 223 19.90 -8.28 19.04
C ARG A 223 18.46 -7.75 18.91
N PRO A 224 17.61 -7.90 19.93
CA PRO A 224 16.27 -7.33 19.91
C PRO A 224 16.30 -5.80 20.04
N PRO A 225 15.22 -5.11 19.64
CA PRO A 225 14.95 -3.74 20.06
C PRO A 225 14.88 -3.61 21.59
N ALA A 226 15.09 -2.40 22.12
CA ALA A 226 15.00 -2.13 23.55
C ALA A 226 13.62 -2.53 24.11
N GLY A 227 13.61 -3.18 25.28
CA GLY A 227 12.38 -3.62 25.95
C GLY A 227 11.81 -4.95 25.47
N ARG A 228 12.40 -5.61 24.46
CA ARG A 228 11.95 -6.93 23.98
C ARG A 228 12.91 -8.04 24.40
N GLY A 229 12.37 -9.14 24.94
CA GLY A 229 13.17 -10.31 25.33
C GLY A 229 13.77 -11.03 24.13
N GLU A 230 15.04 -11.46 24.25
CA GLU A 230 15.79 -12.09 23.15
C GLU A 230 15.11 -13.35 22.60
N ARG A 231 14.64 -14.22 23.49
CA ARG A 231 14.00 -15.49 23.11
C ARG A 231 12.69 -15.27 22.34
N ALA A 232 11.86 -14.33 22.79
CA ALA A 232 10.63 -13.96 22.09
C ALA A 232 10.93 -13.31 20.74
N TRP A 233 11.96 -12.47 20.67
CA TRP A 233 12.43 -11.87 19.44
C TRP A 233 12.91 -12.89 18.40
N TRP A 234 13.65 -13.92 18.80
CA TRP A 234 14.06 -14.98 17.88
C TRP A 234 12.88 -15.86 17.48
N LEU A 235 12.01 -16.24 18.42
CA LEU A 235 10.80 -17.01 18.11
C LEU A 235 9.94 -16.30 17.07
N GLY A 236 9.64 -15.01 17.29
CA GLY A 236 8.83 -14.22 16.37
C GLY A 236 9.38 -14.20 14.96
N GLN A 237 10.70 -14.05 14.80
CA GLN A 237 11.36 -14.07 13.49
C GLN A 237 11.27 -15.44 12.79
N LEU A 238 11.41 -16.54 13.54
CA LEU A 238 11.29 -17.89 12.99
C LEU A 238 9.85 -18.16 12.53
N VAL A 239 8.86 -17.84 13.36
CA VAL A 239 7.43 -18.03 13.03
C VAL A 239 7.03 -17.16 11.84
N GLU A 240 7.52 -15.93 11.80
CA GLU A 240 7.28 -14.96 10.72
C GLU A 240 7.88 -15.39 9.36
N SER A 241 9.00 -16.11 9.40
CA SER A 241 9.74 -16.55 8.22
C SER A 241 9.34 -17.95 7.74
N ALA A 242 8.55 -18.67 8.54
CA ALA A 242 8.05 -20.00 8.19
C ALA A 242 6.87 -19.92 7.18
N PRO A 243 6.78 -20.85 6.21
CA PRO A 243 5.65 -20.95 5.31
C PRO A 243 4.38 -21.25 6.09
N LEU A 244 3.30 -20.50 5.82
CA LEU A 244 2.06 -20.60 6.59
C LEU A 244 1.37 -21.97 6.46
N SER A 245 1.67 -22.70 5.39
CA SER A 245 1.17 -24.07 5.16
C SER A 245 1.64 -25.05 6.25
N CYS A 246 2.84 -24.88 6.81
CA CYS A 246 3.40 -25.85 7.76
C CYS A 246 2.59 -25.92 9.06
N TRP A 247 1.90 -24.84 9.44
CA TRP A 247 1.04 -24.80 10.62
C TRP A 247 -0.18 -25.68 10.46
N ARG A 248 -0.74 -25.79 9.25
CA ARG A 248 -1.87 -26.69 8.99
C ARG A 248 -1.46 -28.13 9.22
N ASP A 249 -0.32 -28.53 8.70
CA ASP A 249 0.21 -29.89 8.90
C ASP A 249 0.52 -30.14 10.39
N ARG A 250 1.11 -29.15 11.08
CA ARG A 250 1.43 -29.21 12.50
C ARG A 250 0.21 -29.43 13.40
N PHE A 251 -0.90 -28.79 13.06
CA PHE A 251 -2.14 -28.81 13.84
C PHE A 251 -3.20 -29.74 13.22
N GLY A 252 -2.79 -30.79 12.50
CA GLY A 252 -3.70 -31.87 12.09
C GLY A 252 -4.68 -31.49 10.96
N GLY A 253 -4.30 -30.57 10.09
CA GLY A 253 -5.08 -30.15 8.92
C GLY A 253 -6.14 -29.09 9.18
N LEU A 254 -6.20 -28.55 10.40
CA LEU A 254 -7.11 -27.47 10.77
C LEU A 254 -7.03 -26.27 9.80
N SER A 255 -8.15 -25.56 9.67
CA SER A 255 -8.21 -24.32 8.92
C SER A 255 -7.44 -23.20 9.64
N PRO A 256 -6.98 -22.16 8.93
CA PRO A 256 -6.32 -21.02 9.57
C PRO A 256 -7.13 -20.39 10.71
N ALA A 257 -8.47 -20.31 10.57
CA ALA A 257 -9.34 -19.76 11.61
C ALA A 257 -9.38 -20.63 12.87
N GLU A 258 -9.42 -21.96 12.71
CA GLU A 258 -9.35 -22.89 13.84
C GLU A 258 -7.98 -22.81 14.53
N ILE A 259 -6.88 -22.71 13.77
CA ILE A 259 -5.52 -22.58 14.31
C ILE A 259 -5.36 -21.28 15.11
N VAL A 260 -5.80 -20.16 14.55
CA VAL A 260 -5.77 -18.84 15.23
C VAL A 260 -6.63 -18.81 16.49
N ALA A 261 -7.66 -19.65 16.57
CA ALA A 261 -8.52 -19.76 17.75
C ALA A 261 -7.99 -20.73 18.83
N LEU A 262 -6.92 -21.49 18.55
CA LEU A 262 -6.35 -22.41 19.54
C LEU A 262 -5.79 -21.63 20.74
N PRO A 263 -5.93 -22.16 21.97
CA PRO A 263 -5.29 -21.57 23.13
C PRO A 263 -3.77 -21.63 22.98
N VAL A 264 -3.11 -20.49 23.08
CA VAL A 264 -1.66 -20.37 23.10
C VAL A 264 -1.20 -20.27 24.55
N ALA A 265 -0.06 -20.88 24.89
CA ALA A 265 0.54 -20.77 26.21
C ALA A 265 0.65 -19.31 26.67
N GLU A 266 0.42 -19.09 27.97
CA GLU A 266 0.37 -17.74 28.57
C GLU A 266 1.62 -16.92 28.22
N GLY A 267 1.40 -15.69 27.75
CA GLY A 267 2.48 -14.77 27.35
C GLY A 267 3.00 -14.94 25.91
N TRP A 268 2.56 -15.95 25.15
CA TRP A 268 3.05 -16.20 23.78
C TRP A 268 2.06 -15.85 22.66
N ALA A 269 0.77 -15.73 22.98
CA ALA A 269 -0.30 -15.48 21.99
C ALA A 269 0.00 -14.26 21.11
N GLU A 270 0.39 -13.14 21.72
CA GLU A 270 0.68 -11.90 21.01
C GLU A 270 1.87 -12.04 20.06
N GLU A 271 2.96 -12.67 20.49
CA GLU A 271 4.15 -12.85 19.66
C GLU A 271 3.86 -13.74 18.45
N ILE A 272 3.13 -14.84 18.65
CA ILE A 272 2.79 -15.79 17.57
C ILE A 272 1.79 -15.15 16.59
N HIS A 273 0.73 -14.51 17.08
CA HIS A 273 -0.26 -13.88 16.21
C HIS A 273 0.35 -12.72 15.41
N ALA A 274 1.20 -11.90 16.02
CA ALA A 274 1.90 -10.83 15.31
C ALA A 274 2.86 -11.40 14.24
N ALA A 275 3.56 -12.51 14.54
CA ALA A 275 4.41 -13.18 13.57
C ALA A 275 3.62 -13.78 12.41
N TRP A 276 2.47 -14.43 12.67
CA TRP A 276 1.56 -14.90 11.62
C TRP A 276 0.98 -13.76 10.78
N CYS A 277 0.66 -12.60 11.37
CA CYS A 277 0.24 -11.43 10.61
C CYS A 277 1.31 -11.00 9.60
N ARG A 278 2.57 -10.90 10.04
CA ARG A 278 3.68 -10.53 9.15
C ARG A 278 3.94 -11.59 8.09
N ALA A 279 3.85 -12.88 8.43
CA ALA A 279 3.95 -13.98 7.47
C ALA A 279 2.82 -13.94 6.43
N ALA A 280 1.57 -13.68 6.84
CA ALA A 280 0.41 -13.61 5.95
C ALA A 280 0.51 -12.46 4.95
N VAL A 281 0.97 -11.29 5.40
CA VAL A 281 1.26 -10.14 4.52
C VAL A 281 2.38 -10.49 3.54
N ARG A 282 3.49 -11.05 4.04
CA ARG A 282 4.68 -11.37 3.23
C ARG A 282 4.37 -12.40 2.14
N GLN A 283 3.67 -13.47 2.50
CA GLN A 283 3.30 -14.56 1.59
C GLN A 283 2.03 -14.25 0.78
N ARG A 284 1.39 -13.09 1.03
CA ARG A 284 0.10 -12.69 0.45
C ARG A 284 -0.99 -13.75 0.60
N ASP A 285 -1.04 -14.40 1.77
CA ASP A 285 -2.01 -15.46 2.06
C ASP A 285 -3.34 -14.87 2.55
N ALA A 286 -4.34 -14.87 1.66
CA ALA A 286 -5.66 -14.33 1.94
C ALA A 286 -6.47 -15.16 2.95
N LEU A 287 -6.23 -16.47 3.07
CA LEU A 287 -6.97 -17.33 4.01
C LEU A 287 -6.51 -17.06 5.45
N TRP A 288 -5.20 -17.00 5.66
CA TRP A 288 -4.61 -16.62 6.95
C TRP A 288 -4.94 -15.17 7.30
N SER A 289 -4.91 -14.26 6.33
CA SER A 289 -5.27 -12.87 6.59
C SER A 289 -6.70 -12.70 7.06
N LYS A 290 -7.67 -13.44 6.48
CA LYS A 290 -9.06 -13.45 6.98
C LYS A 290 -9.17 -14.00 8.40
N ALA A 291 -8.48 -15.11 8.68
CA ALA A 291 -8.49 -15.72 10.01
C ALA A 291 -7.93 -14.76 11.07
N LEU A 292 -6.81 -14.08 10.78
CA LEU A 292 -6.15 -13.14 11.68
C LEU A 292 -6.91 -11.81 11.83
N LEU A 293 -7.60 -11.35 10.78
CA LEU A 293 -8.51 -10.20 10.85
C LEU A 293 -9.69 -10.50 11.78
N GLY A 294 -10.25 -11.72 11.69
CA GLY A 294 -11.44 -12.12 12.42
C GLY A 294 -12.69 -11.32 12.02
N PRO A 295 -13.76 -11.38 12.83
CA PRO A 295 -14.97 -10.60 12.61
C PRO A 295 -14.68 -9.09 12.67
N ALA A 296 -15.22 -8.33 11.72
CA ALA A 296 -15.02 -6.88 11.65
C ALA A 296 -15.69 -6.11 12.80
N SER A 297 -16.63 -6.73 13.51
CA SER A 297 -17.29 -6.19 14.70
C SER A 297 -16.52 -6.45 16.00
N ALA A 298 -15.42 -7.21 15.94
CA ALA A 298 -14.57 -7.43 17.12
C ALA A 298 -13.92 -6.10 17.55
N PRO A 299 -13.84 -5.80 18.85
CA PRO A 299 -13.33 -4.53 19.35
C PRO A 299 -12.00 -4.10 18.71
N PRO A 300 -11.83 -2.83 18.30
CA PRO A 300 -10.57 -2.33 17.79
C PRO A 300 -9.56 -2.36 18.94
N ALA A 301 -8.61 -3.29 18.85
CA ALA A 301 -7.46 -3.43 19.73
C ALA A 301 -7.72 -3.16 21.24
N ALA A 302 -8.57 -3.97 21.88
CA ALA A 302 -8.84 -3.85 23.33
C ALA A 302 -8.05 -4.86 24.20
N GLY A 303 -7.09 -5.61 23.65
CA GLY A 303 -6.31 -6.56 24.46
C GLY A 303 -5.10 -7.20 23.78
N PRO A 304 -4.25 -7.90 24.57
CA PRO A 304 -3.08 -8.64 24.08
C PRO A 304 -3.47 -9.62 22.96
N GLY A 305 -2.72 -9.63 21.86
CA GLY A 305 -2.95 -10.54 20.72
C GLY A 305 -3.92 -10.08 19.64
N THR A 306 -4.43 -8.84 19.72
CA THR A 306 -5.20 -8.22 18.63
C THR A 306 -4.28 -7.44 17.68
N ALA A 307 -4.43 -7.65 16.36
CA ALA A 307 -3.68 -6.90 15.37
C ALA A 307 -4.01 -5.40 15.47
N SER A 308 -2.97 -4.56 15.47
CA SER A 308 -3.09 -3.11 15.38
C SER A 308 -3.80 -2.69 14.10
N LEU A 309 -4.38 -1.48 14.05
CA LEU A 309 -5.03 -0.97 12.82
C LEU A 309 -4.08 -0.98 11.62
N ALA A 310 -2.80 -0.68 11.83
CA ALA A 310 -1.78 -0.74 10.77
C ALA A 310 -1.53 -2.17 10.26
N GLU A 311 -1.54 -3.18 11.14
CA GLU A 311 -1.44 -4.59 10.74
C GLU A 311 -2.71 -5.03 10.01
N ARG A 312 -3.90 -4.65 10.49
CA ARG A 312 -5.16 -4.93 9.81
C ARG A 312 -5.20 -4.34 8.41
N ALA A 313 -4.72 -3.10 8.23
CA ALA A 313 -4.60 -2.47 6.92
C ALA A 313 -3.74 -3.30 5.95
N LYS A 314 -2.58 -3.81 6.40
CA LYS A 314 -1.72 -4.69 5.59
C LYS A 314 -2.34 -6.06 5.31
N LEU A 315 -3.03 -6.66 6.27
CA LEU A 315 -3.75 -7.92 6.06
C LEU A 315 -4.85 -7.75 5.01
N LEU A 316 -5.61 -6.66 5.09
CA LEU A 316 -6.65 -6.30 4.12
C LEU A 316 -6.09 -6.17 2.70
N GLU A 317 -4.85 -5.69 2.55
CA GLU A 317 -4.17 -5.57 1.24
C GLU A 317 -3.97 -6.92 0.51
N THR A 318 -4.00 -8.04 1.24
CA THR A 318 -3.91 -9.39 0.66
C THR A 318 -5.26 -9.91 0.13
N LEU A 319 -6.37 -9.33 0.58
CA LEU A 319 -7.71 -9.76 0.20
C LEU A 319 -8.10 -9.20 -1.18
N THR A 320 -9.04 -9.89 -1.81
CA THR A 320 -9.70 -9.36 -3.02
C THR A 320 -10.39 -8.03 -2.72
N GLU A 321 -10.56 -7.20 -3.75
CA GLU A 321 -11.23 -5.89 -3.65
C GLU A 321 -12.58 -6.00 -2.93
N ARG A 322 -13.40 -6.96 -3.35
CA ARG A 322 -14.75 -7.17 -2.81
C ARG A 322 -14.73 -7.56 -1.34
N GLU A 323 -13.83 -8.46 -0.95
CA GLU A 323 -13.73 -8.94 0.44
C GLU A 323 -13.19 -7.85 1.35
N ARG A 324 -12.20 -7.08 0.89
CA ARG A 324 -11.66 -5.92 1.60
C ARG A 324 -12.74 -4.88 1.84
N ALA A 325 -13.46 -4.49 0.79
CA ALA A 325 -14.53 -3.50 0.87
C ALA A 325 -15.65 -3.95 1.81
N ALA A 326 -16.08 -5.22 1.74
CA ALA A 326 -17.09 -5.78 2.62
C ALA A 326 -16.66 -5.78 4.09
N TRP A 327 -15.42 -6.21 4.37
CA TRP A 327 -14.88 -6.24 5.74
C TRP A 327 -14.77 -4.83 6.34
N VAL A 328 -14.24 -3.86 5.57
CA VAL A 328 -14.13 -2.47 6.04
C VAL A 328 -15.51 -1.81 6.19
N ALA A 329 -16.46 -2.10 5.30
CA ALA A 329 -17.83 -1.63 5.43
C ALA A 329 -18.47 -2.10 6.75
N GLU A 330 -18.27 -3.38 7.10
CA GLU A 330 -18.77 -3.92 8.36
C GLU A 330 -18.05 -3.32 9.58
N PHE A 331 -16.74 -3.10 9.49
CA PHE A 331 -15.98 -2.43 10.53
C PHE A 331 -16.47 -0.99 10.77
N VAL A 332 -16.75 -0.24 9.70
CA VAL A 332 -17.33 1.11 9.77
C VAL A 332 -18.70 1.08 10.46
N ARG A 333 -19.56 0.10 10.16
CA ARG A 333 -20.86 -0.03 10.82
C ARG A 333 -20.73 -0.34 12.31
N ALA A 334 -19.76 -1.18 12.69
CA ALA A 334 -19.58 -1.62 14.07
C ALA A 334 -18.88 -0.57 14.96
N HIS A 335 -17.93 0.19 14.41
CA HIS A 335 -17.03 1.05 15.20
C HIS A 335 -17.05 2.53 14.79
N GLY A 336 -17.69 2.87 13.68
CA GLY A 336 -17.76 4.23 13.16
C GLY A 336 -16.51 4.67 12.40
N LEU A 337 -16.58 5.89 11.86
CA LEU A 337 -15.57 6.42 10.93
C LEU A 337 -14.24 6.80 11.60
N SER A 338 -14.28 7.22 12.87
CA SER A 338 -13.08 7.62 13.62
C SER A 338 -12.08 6.47 13.73
N GLU A 339 -12.56 5.26 14.00
CA GLU A 339 -11.74 4.05 14.11
C GLU A 339 -11.32 3.51 12.73
N ALA A 340 -12.16 3.71 11.71
CA ALA A 340 -11.96 3.14 10.38
C ALA A 340 -11.00 3.93 9.47
N PHE A 341 -10.58 5.14 9.87
CA PHE A 341 -9.85 6.07 8.99
C PHE A 341 -8.63 5.44 8.29
N GLN A 342 -7.78 4.69 9.01
CA GLN A 342 -6.60 4.04 8.43
C GLN A 342 -6.98 2.90 7.45
N LEU A 343 -8.06 2.17 7.74
CA LEU A 343 -8.53 1.03 6.95
C LEU A 343 -9.20 1.47 5.65
N LEU A 344 -9.88 2.61 5.67
CA LEU A 344 -10.44 3.25 4.48
C LEU A 344 -9.35 3.60 3.46
N GLY A 345 -8.15 3.96 3.93
CA GLY A 345 -7.01 4.31 3.09
C GLY A 345 -6.47 3.18 2.21
N VAL A 346 -6.72 1.90 2.57
CA VAL A 346 -6.26 0.73 1.78
C VAL A 346 -7.35 0.16 0.86
N CYS A 347 -8.55 0.75 0.86
CA CYS A 347 -9.63 0.34 -0.03
C CYS A 347 -9.42 0.92 -1.43
N LEU A 348 -9.71 0.11 -2.46
CA LEU A 348 -9.63 0.57 -3.85
C LEU A 348 -10.68 1.65 -4.13
N VAL A 349 -10.34 2.54 -5.06
CA VAL A 349 -11.20 3.65 -5.49
C VAL A 349 -11.87 3.32 -6.83
N PRO A 350 -13.16 3.64 -7.01
CA PRO A 350 -14.03 4.32 -6.05
C PRO A 350 -14.57 3.40 -4.93
N TRP A 351 -14.89 3.97 -3.77
CA TRP A 351 -15.65 3.31 -2.71
C TRP A 351 -17.12 3.18 -3.15
N ALA A 352 -17.40 2.11 -3.89
CA ALA A 352 -18.72 1.78 -4.42
C ALA A 352 -19.46 0.75 -3.54
N GLY A 353 -20.73 0.52 -3.87
CA GLY A 353 -21.52 -0.57 -3.29
C GLY A 353 -21.61 -0.50 -1.76
N GLU A 354 -21.31 -1.60 -1.08
CA GLU A 354 -21.47 -1.73 0.38
C GLU A 354 -20.60 -0.76 1.17
N LEU A 355 -19.37 -0.50 0.71
CA LEU A 355 -18.43 0.38 1.39
C LEU A 355 -18.87 1.84 1.27
N GLY A 356 -19.23 2.28 0.06
CA GLY A 356 -19.74 3.64 -0.16
C GLY A 356 -20.96 3.91 0.71
N ARG A 357 -21.90 2.96 0.74
CA ARG A 357 -23.10 3.07 1.57
C ARG A 357 -22.79 3.17 3.06
N ALA A 358 -21.91 2.29 3.58
CA ALA A 358 -21.52 2.30 4.98
C ALA A 358 -20.86 3.62 5.40
N VAL A 359 -20.04 4.22 4.52
CA VAL A 359 -19.42 5.53 4.80
C VAL A 359 -20.48 6.63 4.85
N VAL A 360 -21.43 6.68 3.91
CA VAL A 360 -22.52 7.66 3.92
C VAL A 360 -23.41 7.49 5.15
N ASP A 361 -23.77 6.26 5.50
CA ASP A 361 -24.57 5.95 6.69
C ASP A 361 -23.86 6.37 7.98
N ALA A 362 -22.55 6.12 8.09
CA ALA A 362 -21.80 6.51 9.27
C ALA A 362 -21.58 8.03 9.38
N LEU A 363 -21.50 8.76 8.25
CA LEU A 363 -21.51 10.22 8.24
C LEU A 363 -22.86 10.76 8.72
N ASP A 364 -23.96 10.15 8.29
CA ASP A 364 -25.30 10.55 8.71
C ASP A 364 -25.54 10.27 10.20
N ALA A 365 -25.14 9.09 10.67
CA ALA A 365 -25.20 8.74 12.09
C ALA A 365 -24.37 9.71 12.95
N ALA A 366 -23.20 10.15 12.47
CA ALA A 366 -22.40 11.16 13.16
C ALA A 366 -23.09 12.54 13.21
N ARG A 367 -23.82 12.92 12.15
CA ARG A 367 -24.66 14.12 12.12
C ARG A 367 -25.80 14.01 13.14
N GLU A 368 -26.52 12.90 13.16
CA GLU A 368 -27.64 12.66 14.09
C GLU A 368 -27.20 12.63 15.56
N ALA A 369 -26.01 12.09 15.83
CA ALA A 369 -25.39 12.12 17.15
C ALA A 369 -24.93 13.53 17.60
N GLY A 370 -25.14 14.57 16.79
CA GLY A 370 -24.78 15.95 17.13
C GLY A 370 -23.28 16.23 17.12
N SER A 371 -22.46 15.35 16.52
CA SER A 371 -21.04 15.60 16.34
C SER A 371 -20.81 16.75 15.36
N TYR A 372 -19.60 17.30 15.32
CA TYR A 372 -19.26 18.32 14.32
C TYR A 372 -18.52 17.74 13.11
N PRO A 373 -18.74 18.26 11.88
CA PRO A 373 -18.11 17.70 10.68
C PRO A 373 -16.58 17.74 10.68
N TRP A 374 -15.94 18.72 11.35
CA TRP A 374 -14.48 18.84 11.37
C TRP A 374 -13.79 17.71 12.14
N SER A 375 -14.49 17.05 13.08
CA SER A 375 -14.04 15.83 13.74
C SER A 375 -13.81 14.69 12.73
N PHE A 376 -14.47 14.76 11.57
CA PHE A 376 -14.37 13.80 10.48
C PHE A 376 -13.65 14.39 9.25
N SER A 377 -12.94 15.51 9.38
CA SER A 377 -12.31 16.22 8.25
C SER A 377 -11.37 15.33 7.42
N GLY A 378 -10.62 14.42 8.06
CA GLY A 378 -9.80 13.43 7.38
C GLY A 378 -10.62 12.48 6.51
N VAL A 379 -11.68 11.91 7.07
CA VAL A 379 -12.61 11.00 6.35
C VAL A 379 -13.36 11.73 5.24
N MET A 380 -13.83 12.96 5.49
CA MET A 380 -14.48 13.80 4.49
C MET A 380 -13.56 14.07 3.30
N GLY A 381 -12.29 14.40 3.55
CA GLY A 381 -11.29 14.59 2.49
C GLY A 381 -11.01 13.31 1.69
N LEU A 382 -11.04 12.13 2.34
CA LEU A 382 -11.00 10.86 1.62
C LEU A 382 -12.28 10.64 0.81
N ALA A 383 -13.46 10.85 1.38
CA ALA A 383 -14.75 10.65 0.71
C ALA A 383 -14.88 11.54 -0.53
N GLU A 384 -14.45 12.80 -0.46
CA GLU A 384 -14.40 13.73 -1.61
C GLU A 384 -13.63 13.12 -2.80
N ARG A 385 -12.52 12.38 -2.56
CA ARG A 385 -11.67 11.78 -3.61
C ARG A 385 -12.02 10.33 -3.96
N CYS A 386 -12.54 9.58 -2.99
CA CYS A 386 -12.64 8.13 -3.06
C CYS A 386 -14.08 7.64 -3.21
N LEU A 387 -15.09 8.32 -2.65
CA LEU A 387 -16.47 7.85 -2.71
C LEU A 387 -16.96 7.79 -4.18
N ASP A 388 -17.78 6.79 -4.49
CA ASP A 388 -18.39 6.67 -5.82
C ASP A 388 -19.30 7.90 -6.11
N PRO A 389 -19.13 8.58 -7.26
CA PRO A 389 -20.04 9.64 -7.68
C PRO A 389 -21.53 9.26 -7.63
N ALA A 390 -21.89 7.98 -7.77
CA ALA A 390 -23.27 7.51 -7.68
C ALA A 390 -23.93 7.73 -6.30
N GLU A 391 -23.16 7.95 -5.23
CA GLU A 391 -23.70 8.23 -3.88
C GLU A 391 -24.15 9.70 -3.72
N ALA A 392 -23.98 10.56 -4.74
CA ALA A 392 -24.31 11.98 -4.66
C ALA A 392 -25.79 12.25 -4.34
N ASP A 393 -26.72 11.52 -4.97
CA ASP A 393 -28.17 11.74 -4.76
C ASP A 393 -28.60 11.30 -3.36
N ARG A 394 -27.97 10.25 -2.81
CA ARG A 394 -28.21 9.81 -1.44
C ARG A 394 -27.73 10.85 -0.43
N LEU A 395 -26.53 11.40 -0.62
CA LEU A 395 -26.00 12.47 0.22
C LEU A 395 -26.82 13.76 0.10
N GLU A 396 -27.34 14.07 -1.09
CA GLU A 396 -28.19 15.25 -1.28
C GLU A 396 -29.47 15.16 -0.46
N ALA A 397 -30.11 13.99 -0.38
CA ALA A 397 -31.28 13.78 0.46
C ALA A 397 -31.02 14.12 1.95
N LEU A 398 -29.80 13.88 2.44
CA LEU A 398 -29.40 14.19 3.81
C LEU A 398 -29.20 15.70 4.06
N THR A 399 -28.96 16.49 3.02
CA THR A 399 -28.84 17.96 3.15
C THR A 399 -30.19 18.63 3.48
N ALA A 400 -31.30 18.03 3.04
CA ALA A 400 -32.65 18.57 3.23
C ALA A 400 -33.24 18.24 4.61
N ALA A 401 -32.68 17.25 5.32
CA ALA A 401 -33.16 16.77 6.61
C ALA A 401 -32.61 17.56 7.83
N ALA A 402 -31.88 18.66 7.61
CA ALA A 402 -31.18 19.40 8.65
C ALA A 402 -32.14 20.25 9.52
N GLN A 403 -32.73 19.63 10.54
CA GLN A 403 -33.24 20.34 11.72
C GLN A 403 -32.29 20.03 12.89
N ASP A 404 -31.94 21.04 13.70
CA ASP A 404 -31.11 20.83 14.90
C ASP A 404 -31.87 19.91 15.89
N PRO A 405 -31.30 18.76 16.31
CA PRO A 405 -31.83 17.99 17.42
C PRO A 405 -31.91 18.86 18.69
N PRO A 406 -32.90 18.65 19.58
CA PRO A 406 -33.07 19.48 20.78
C PRO A 406 -31.87 19.43 21.75
N GLU A 407 -31.02 18.40 21.67
CA GLU A 407 -29.80 18.23 22.49
C GLU A 407 -28.50 18.57 21.74
N ALA A 408 -28.57 19.03 20.48
CA ALA A 408 -27.38 19.34 19.69
C ALA A 408 -26.73 20.67 20.09
N SER A 409 -25.41 20.75 19.89
CA SER A 409 -24.71 22.03 20.04
C SER A 409 -25.21 23.04 18.98
N PRO A 410 -25.51 24.30 19.34
CA PRO A 410 -26.10 25.27 18.43
C PRO A 410 -25.31 25.42 17.12
N GLY A 411 -25.97 25.22 15.97
CA GLY A 411 -25.39 25.44 14.64
C GLY A 411 -24.65 24.23 14.03
N ALA A 412 -24.58 23.09 14.72
CA ALA A 412 -23.98 21.87 14.16
C ALA A 412 -24.70 21.39 12.88
N ALA A 413 -26.03 21.47 12.81
CA ALA A 413 -26.76 21.05 11.60
C ALA A 413 -26.43 21.93 10.38
N ALA A 414 -26.23 23.24 10.58
CA ALA A 414 -25.83 24.14 9.49
C ALA A 414 -24.44 23.78 8.92
N TYR A 415 -23.49 23.42 9.79
CA TYR A 415 -22.16 22.96 9.35
C TYR A 415 -22.22 21.62 8.60
N TRP A 416 -23.07 20.68 9.04
CA TRP A 416 -23.28 19.42 8.32
C TRP A 416 -23.94 19.64 6.95
N ALA A 417 -24.95 20.51 6.87
CA ALA A 417 -25.58 20.87 5.60
C ALA A 417 -24.55 21.45 4.62
N GLU A 418 -23.72 22.40 5.07
CA GLU A 418 -22.65 23.00 4.25
C GLU A 418 -21.61 21.94 3.81
N ALA A 419 -21.23 21.03 4.72
CA ALA A 419 -20.27 19.97 4.43
C ALA A 419 -20.81 18.93 3.42
N PHE A 420 -22.06 18.49 3.58
CA PHE A 420 -22.70 17.56 2.64
C PHE A 420 -22.97 18.21 1.29
N GLN A 421 -23.39 19.48 1.24
CA GLN A 421 -23.53 20.22 -0.02
C GLN A 421 -22.20 20.28 -0.80
N ARG A 422 -21.08 20.55 -0.11
CA ARG A 422 -19.75 20.53 -0.73
C ARG A 422 -19.39 19.14 -1.26
N LEU A 423 -19.65 18.09 -0.47
CA LEU A 423 -19.37 16.72 -0.87
C LEU A 423 -20.19 16.33 -2.11
N VAL A 424 -21.50 16.62 -2.12
CA VAL A 424 -22.39 16.38 -3.27
C VAL A 424 -21.89 17.12 -4.51
N ALA A 425 -21.57 18.41 -4.40
CA ALA A 425 -21.04 19.20 -5.50
C ALA A 425 -19.75 18.59 -6.06
N THR A 426 -18.87 18.12 -5.18
CA THR A 426 -17.61 17.46 -5.55
C THR A 426 -17.85 16.13 -6.26
N LEU A 427 -18.76 15.29 -5.76
CA LEU A 427 -19.11 14.01 -6.38
C LEU A 427 -19.76 14.19 -7.76
N ARG A 428 -20.67 15.16 -7.90
CA ARG A 428 -21.30 15.48 -9.19
C ARG A 428 -20.27 15.95 -10.22
N LEU A 429 -19.36 16.83 -9.82
CA LEU A 429 -18.28 17.26 -10.68
C LEU A 429 -17.36 16.10 -11.08
N ARG A 430 -17.00 15.23 -10.14
CA ARG A 430 -16.22 14.01 -10.42
C ARG A 430 -16.94 13.08 -11.40
N GLY A 431 -18.25 12.89 -11.23
CA GLY A 431 -19.09 12.11 -12.14
C GLY A 431 -19.08 12.69 -13.56
N ALA A 432 -19.31 14.00 -13.70
CA ALA A 432 -19.26 14.69 -15.00
C ALA A 432 -17.88 14.57 -15.66
N MET A 433 -16.81 14.81 -14.91
CA MET A 433 -15.43 14.65 -15.37
C MET A 433 -15.14 13.24 -15.89
N LEU A 434 -15.53 12.20 -15.15
CA LEU A 434 -15.28 10.82 -15.55
C LEU A 434 -16.10 10.44 -16.79
N ALA A 435 -17.33 10.95 -16.90
CA ALA A 435 -18.17 10.76 -18.08
C ALA A 435 -17.59 11.45 -19.33
N GLU A 436 -17.04 12.65 -19.21
CA GLU A 436 -16.38 13.36 -20.32
C GLU A 436 -15.12 12.65 -20.83
N LEU A 437 -14.38 11.98 -19.94
CA LEU A 437 -13.18 11.24 -20.30
C LEU A 437 -13.46 9.85 -20.86
N ALA A 438 -14.67 9.31 -20.66
CA ALA A 438 -15.03 8.01 -21.20
C ALA A 438 -15.05 8.05 -22.74
N PRO A 439 -14.42 7.10 -23.44
CA PRO A 439 -14.48 7.04 -24.89
C PRO A 439 -15.94 6.85 -25.34
N PRO A 440 -16.34 7.44 -26.49
CA PRO A 440 -17.66 7.20 -27.05
C PRO A 440 -17.85 5.70 -27.30
N ALA A 441 -19.02 5.20 -26.91
CA ALA A 441 -19.41 3.79 -26.98
C ALA A 441 -19.49 3.26 -28.43
#